data_AF-A0A7C9W6J1-F1
#
_entry.id   AF-A0A7C9W6J1-F1
#
_cell.length_a   1.000
_cell.length_b   1.000
_cell.length_c   1.000
_cell.angle_alpha   90.00
_cell.angle_beta   90.00
_cell.angle_gamma   90.00
#
_symmetry.space_group_name_H-M   'P 1'
#
loop_
_entity.id
_entity.type
_entity.pdbx_description
1 polymer ?
#
loop_
_entity_poly.entity_id
_entity_poly.type
_entity_poly.pdbx_seq_one_letter_code
_entity_poly.pdbx_strand_id
1 'polypeptide(L)'
;MTSGGRAEARVRGTAERIRELSARRAQLSTRGGRASTAGDAETAVAALAEALHHAAQARESLRESFNSAAAAHERAAEVRVQAAARGGSGAADHRAAAARHSAAARADRRRAAEM
;
A
#
# COMPACT_ATOMS: atom_id res chain seq x y z
N MET A 1 -38.20 -52.74 -19.58
CA MET A 1 -38.12 -51.27 -19.38
C MET A 1 -37.80 -50.61 -20.72
N THR A 2 -38.73 -49.84 -21.28
CA THR A 2 -38.63 -49.26 -22.63
C THR A 2 -37.63 -48.11 -22.68
N SER A 3 -37.03 -47.86 -23.85
CA SER A 3 -36.04 -46.78 -24.08
C SER A 3 -36.57 -45.39 -23.72
N GLY A 4 -37.89 -45.16 -23.87
CA GLY A 4 -38.57 -43.91 -23.49
C GLY A 4 -38.50 -43.58 -22.00
N GLY A 5 -38.66 -44.58 -21.12
CA GLY A 5 -38.61 -44.36 -19.67
C GLY A 5 -37.23 -43.92 -19.15
N ARG A 6 -36.14 -44.33 -19.83
CA ARG A 6 -34.77 -43.89 -19.50
C ARG A 6 -34.48 -42.47 -19.98
N ALA A 7 -35.05 -42.05 -21.10
CA ALA A 7 -34.91 -40.68 -21.61
C ALA A 7 -35.66 -39.67 -20.72
N GLU A 8 -36.90 -39.99 -20.31
CA GLU A 8 -37.67 -39.13 -19.41
C GLU A 8 -37.09 -39.04 -18.00
N ALA A 9 -36.47 -40.11 -17.50
CA ALA A 9 -35.76 -40.10 -16.21
C ALA A 9 -34.51 -39.20 -16.26
N ARG A 10 -33.78 -39.22 -17.39
CA ARG A 10 -32.64 -38.30 -17.59
C ARG A 10 -33.10 -36.85 -17.65
N VAL A 11 -34.11 -36.53 -18.45
CA VAL A 11 -34.63 -35.16 -18.59
C VAL A 11 -35.16 -34.62 -17.26
N ARG A 12 -35.85 -35.44 -16.46
CA ARG A 12 -36.26 -35.08 -15.09
C ARG A 12 -35.05 -34.80 -14.19
N GLY A 13 -34.04 -35.66 -14.22
CA GLY A 13 -32.80 -35.46 -13.48
C GLY A 13 -32.04 -34.19 -13.91
N THR A 14 -32.00 -33.87 -15.20
CA THR A 14 -31.37 -32.63 -15.69
C THR A 14 -32.15 -31.39 -15.26
N ALA A 15 -33.49 -31.43 -15.34
CA ALA A 15 -34.35 -30.32 -14.92
C ALA A 15 -34.29 -30.07 -13.41
N GLU A 16 -34.18 -31.12 -12.59
CA GLU A 16 -33.93 -31.01 -11.15
C GLU A 16 -32.56 -30.39 -10.87
N ARG A 17 -31.52 -30.79 -11.61
CA ARG A 17 -30.17 -30.23 -11.47
C ARG A 17 -30.10 -28.76 -11.86
N ILE A 18 -30.80 -28.35 -12.91
CA ILE A 18 -30.92 -26.94 -13.32
C ILE A 18 -31.62 -26.12 -12.24
N ARG A 19 -32.69 -26.65 -11.63
CA ARG A 19 -33.40 -25.99 -10.52
C ARG A 19 -32.53 -25.88 -9.27
N GLU A 20 -31.79 -26.93 -8.92
CA GLU A 20 -30.87 -26.93 -7.78
C GLU A 20 -29.72 -25.93 -7.97
N LEU A 21 -29.12 -25.88 -9.18
CA LEU A 21 -28.08 -24.90 -9.51
C LEU A 21 -28.60 -23.47 -9.50
N SER A 22 -29.82 -23.24 -10.00
CA SER A 22 -30.46 -21.92 -9.98
C SER A 22 -30.78 -21.47 -8.54
N ALA A 23 -31.27 -22.38 -7.70
CA ALA A 23 -31.53 -22.11 -6.28
C ALA A 23 -30.24 -21.83 -5.50
N ARG A 24 -29.16 -22.60 -5.73
CA ARG A 24 -27.84 -22.33 -5.15
C ARG A 24 -27.27 -20.98 -5.59
N ARG A 25 -27.43 -20.60 -6.86
CA ARG A 25 -27.03 -19.29 -7.38
C ARG A 25 -27.83 -18.15 -6.74
N ALA A 26 -29.14 -18.33 -6.57
CA ALA A 26 -29.98 -17.37 -5.85
C ALA A 26 -29.59 -17.25 -4.37
N GLN A 27 -29.31 -18.37 -3.69
CA GLN A 27 -28.84 -18.38 -2.31
C GLN A 27 -27.47 -17.74 -2.13
N LEU A 28 -26.55 -17.91 -3.08
CA LEU A 28 -25.25 -17.22 -3.07
C LEU A 28 -25.42 -15.71 -3.29
N SER A 29 -26.35 -15.32 -4.16
CA SER A 29 -26.70 -13.90 -4.37
C SER A 29 -27.34 -13.25 -3.14
N THR A 30 -28.04 -14.01 -2.29
CA THR A 30 -28.73 -13.47 -1.10
C THR A 30 -27.92 -13.58 0.18
N ARG A 31 -27.06 -14.60 0.34
CA ARG A 31 -26.22 -14.80 1.54
C ARG A 31 -24.93 -13.96 1.54
N GLY A 32 -24.46 -13.52 0.37
CA GLY A 32 -23.25 -12.71 0.23
C GLY A 32 -23.48 -11.20 0.01
N GLY A 33 -24.71 -10.76 -0.25
CA GLY A 33 -25.02 -9.38 -0.65
C GLY A 33 -24.54 -9.07 -2.08
N ARG A 34 -25.47 -8.93 -3.04
CA ARG A 34 -25.30 -8.52 -4.46
C ARG A 34 -24.16 -9.23 -5.24
N ALA A 35 -24.52 -9.95 -6.31
CA ALA A 35 -23.52 -10.42 -7.27
C ALA A 35 -22.73 -9.24 -7.84
N SER A 36 -21.40 -9.26 -7.72
CA SER A 36 -20.51 -8.25 -8.30
C SER A 36 -20.76 -8.15 -9.81
N THR A 37 -21.07 -6.94 -10.25
CA THR A 37 -21.38 -6.61 -11.64
C THR A 37 -20.13 -6.13 -12.37
N ALA A 38 -20.16 -6.11 -13.71
CA ALA A 38 -19.07 -5.53 -14.50
C ALA A 38 -18.77 -4.07 -14.10
N GLY A 39 -19.80 -3.28 -13.77
CA GLY A 39 -19.64 -1.91 -13.27
C GLY A 39 -18.97 -1.83 -11.89
N ASP A 40 -19.14 -2.85 -11.03
CA ASP A 40 -18.43 -2.91 -9.75
C ASP A 40 -16.94 -3.20 -9.97
N ALA A 41 -16.60 -4.02 -10.97
CA ALA A 41 -15.21 -4.29 -11.35
C ALA A 41 -14.53 -3.06 -11.97
N GLU A 42 -15.22 -2.33 -12.86
CA GLU A 42 -14.72 -1.06 -13.42
C GLU A 42 -14.48 -0.02 -12.32
N THR A 43 -15.42 0.09 -11.37
CA THR A 43 -15.29 0.98 -10.21
C THR A 43 -14.10 0.59 -9.33
N ALA A 44 -13.89 -0.70 -9.08
CA ALA A 44 -12.77 -1.20 -8.30
C ALA A 44 -11.42 -0.92 -8.97
N VAL A 45 -11.33 -1.03 -10.30
CA VAL A 45 -10.13 -0.70 -11.07
C VAL A 45 -9.84 0.81 -11.01
N ALA A 46 -10.86 1.65 -11.17
CA ALA A 46 -10.70 3.10 -11.04
C ALA A 46 -10.20 3.49 -9.64
N ALA A 47 -10.82 2.94 -8.59
CA ALA A 47 -10.41 3.17 -7.21
C ALA A 47 -8.96 2.69 -6.93
N LEU A 48 -8.56 1.55 -7.50
CA LEU A 48 -7.18 1.07 -7.40
C LEU A 48 -6.20 2.02 -8.09
N ALA A 49 -6.54 2.52 -9.29
CA ALA A 49 -5.70 3.46 -10.02
C ALA A 49 -5.51 4.77 -9.23
N GLU A 50 -6.59 5.31 -8.64
CA GLU A 50 -6.53 6.47 -7.76
C GLU A 50 -5.67 6.22 -6.51
N ALA A 51 -5.85 5.05 -5.87
CA ALA A 51 -5.07 4.68 -4.69
C ALA A 51 -3.57 4.56 -5.02
N LEU A 52 -3.21 3.99 -6.17
CA LEU A 52 -1.82 3.91 -6.63
C LEU A 52 -1.24 5.30 -6.92
N HIS A 53 -2.04 6.19 -7.53
CA HIS A 53 -1.63 7.57 -7.77
C HIS A 53 -1.34 8.31 -6.46
N HIS A 54 -2.25 8.22 -5.47
CA HIS A 54 -2.04 8.82 -4.16
C HIS A 54 -0.86 8.21 -3.41
N ALA A 55 -0.64 6.89 -3.51
CA ALA A 55 0.53 6.25 -2.93
C ALA A 55 1.84 6.76 -3.55
N ALA A 56 1.87 7.00 -4.86
CA ALA A 56 3.03 7.59 -5.53
C ALA A 56 3.29 9.03 -5.07
N GLN A 57 2.24 9.85 -4.96
CA GLN A 57 2.34 11.22 -4.44
C GLN A 57 2.86 11.23 -2.99
N ALA A 58 2.33 10.35 -2.14
CA ALA A 58 2.75 10.25 -0.74
C ALA A 58 4.22 9.83 -0.62
N ARG A 59 4.70 8.91 -1.47
CA ARG A 59 6.12 8.52 -1.53
C ARG A 59 7.00 9.69 -1.91
N GLU A 60 6.63 10.48 -2.91
CA GLU A 60 7.40 11.66 -3.29
C GLU A 60 7.44 12.70 -2.16
N SER A 61 6.30 13.00 -1.53
CA SER A 61 6.27 13.91 -0.39
C SER A 61 7.12 13.43 0.80
N LEU A 62 7.14 12.12 1.07
CA LEU A 62 8.03 11.54 2.08
C LEU A 62 9.50 11.69 1.71
N ARG A 63 9.85 11.46 0.44
CA ARG A 63 11.20 11.65 -0.08
C ARG A 63 11.67 13.10 0.08
N GLU A 64 10.84 14.06 -0.30
CA GLU A 64 11.11 15.50 -0.11
C GLU A 64 11.29 15.87 1.38
N SER A 65 10.47 15.27 2.25
CA SER A 65 10.56 15.47 3.69
C SER A 65 11.89 14.96 4.26
N PHE A 66 12.32 13.75 3.88
CA PHE A 66 13.62 13.22 4.29
C PHE A 66 14.78 14.06 3.76
N ASN A 67 14.74 14.52 2.51
CA ASN A 67 15.75 15.41 1.96
C ASN A 67 15.83 16.74 2.74
N SER A 68 14.68 17.30 3.10
CA SER A 68 14.59 18.54 3.88
C SER A 68 15.14 18.36 5.30
N ALA A 69 14.81 17.23 5.95
CA ALA A 69 15.35 16.86 7.26
C ALA A 69 16.87 16.67 7.23
N ALA A 70 17.39 15.99 6.20
CA ALA A 70 18.82 15.81 6.01
C ALA A 70 19.54 17.16 5.90
N ALA A 71 19.02 18.09 5.10
CA ALA A 71 19.60 19.43 4.97
C ALA A 71 19.57 20.22 6.28
N ALA A 72 18.52 20.07 7.10
CA ALA A 72 18.45 20.69 8.42
C ALA A 72 19.50 20.13 9.39
N HIS A 73 19.70 18.81 9.38
CA HIS A 73 20.73 18.17 10.18
C HIS A 73 22.14 18.54 9.72
N GLU A 74 22.40 18.69 8.42
CA GLU A 74 23.68 19.17 7.89
C GLU A 74 24.00 20.57 8.39
N ARG A 75 23.05 21.52 8.27
CA ARG A 75 23.22 22.88 8.82
C ARG A 75 23.47 22.87 10.33
N ALA A 76 22.75 22.02 11.07
CA ALA A 76 22.97 21.88 12.51
C ALA A 76 24.37 21.33 12.82
N ALA A 77 24.86 20.37 12.04
CA ALA A 77 26.22 19.85 12.19
C ALA A 77 27.27 20.92 11.93
N GLU A 78 27.11 21.71 10.86
CA GLU A 78 28.02 22.82 10.51
C GLU A 78 28.11 23.86 11.64
N VAL A 79 26.97 24.27 12.20
CA VAL A 79 26.94 25.21 13.34
C VAL A 79 27.71 24.65 14.53
N ARG A 80 27.57 23.35 14.82
CA ARG A 80 28.30 22.70 15.91
C ARG A 80 29.79 22.56 15.62
N VAL A 81 30.19 22.29 14.38
CA VAL A 81 31.61 22.29 13.98
C VAL A 81 32.22 23.67 14.17
N GLN A 82 31.52 24.73 13.73
CA GLN A 82 31.98 26.11 13.92
C GLN A 82 32.10 26.46 15.41
N ALA A 83 31.13 26.07 16.24
CA ALA A 83 31.20 26.27 17.69
C ALA A 83 32.38 25.53 18.33
N ALA A 84 32.67 24.30 17.90
CA ALA A 84 33.84 23.55 18.36
C ALA A 84 35.16 24.22 17.95
N ALA A 85 35.23 24.78 16.73
CA ALA A 85 36.42 25.43 16.20
C ALA A 85 36.79 26.73 16.95
N ARG A 86 35.80 27.42 17.53
CA ARG A 86 36.02 28.59 18.38
C ARG A 86 36.70 28.26 19.73
N GLY A 87 36.80 26.99 20.09
CA GLY A 87 37.47 26.53 21.31
C GLY A 87 36.64 26.75 22.58
N GLY A 88 37.07 26.12 23.69
CA GLY A 88 36.42 26.20 25.00
C GLY A 88 36.12 24.83 25.61
N SER A 89 35.65 24.83 26.86
CA SER A 89 35.38 23.62 27.65
C SER A 89 34.32 22.69 27.03
N GLY A 90 33.47 23.19 26.12
CA GLY A 90 32.43 22.43 25.40
C GLY A 90 32.81 21.94 23.99
N ALA A 91 34.06 22.12 23.53
CA ALA A 91 34.43 21.81 22.15
C ALA A 91 34.29 20.33 21.79
N ALA A 92 34.51 19.41 22.74
CA ALA A 92 34.33 17.98 22.54
C ALA A 92 32.84 17.63 22.37
N ASP A 93 31.95 18.22 23.18
CA ASP A 93 30.51 18.02 23.09
C ASP A 93 29.93 18.53 21.78
N HIS A 94 30.42 19.68 21.31
CA HIS A 94 30.05 20.22 20.01
C HIS A 94 30.50 19.30 18.86
N ARG A 95 31.70 18.72 18.92
CA ARG A 95 32.14 17.70 17.94
C ARG A 95 31.26 16.45 17.97
N ALA A 96 30.93 15.96 19.16
CA ALA A 96 30.04 14.80 19.30
C ALA A 96 28.62 15.11 18.76
N ALA A 97 28.09 16.29 19.04
CA ALA A 97 26.80 16.73 18.52
C ALA A 97 26.81 16.88 16.99
N ALA A 98 27.89 17.45 16.43
CA ALA A 98 28.06 17.53 14.97
C ALA A 98 28.04 16.14 14.33
N ALA A 99 28.78 15.17 14.89
CA ALA A 99 28.81 13.80 14.41
C ALA A 99 27.42 13.14 14.42
N ARG A 100 26.64 13.34 15.50
CA ARG A 100 25.25 12.84 15.58
C ARG A 100 24.37 13.43 14.50
N HIS A 101 24.42 14.75 14.28
CA HIS A 101 23.66 15.40 13.22
C HIS A 101 24.08 14.94 11.82
N SER A 102 25.38 14.82 11.55
CA SER A 102 25.86 14.28 10.27
C SER A 102 25.42 12.83 10.05
N ALA A 103 25.39 12.00 11.10
CA ALA A 103 24.89 10.63 11.01
C ALA A 103 23.38 10.59 10.72
N ALA A 104 22.59 11.45 11.37
CA ALA A 104 21.16 11.58 11.12
C ALA A 104 20.88 12.03 9.68
N ALA A 105 21.58 13.05 9.18
CA ALA A 105 21.45 13.51 7.79
C ALA A 105 21.73 12.39 6.77
N ARG A 106 22.79 11.60 7.00
CA ARG A 106 23.10 10.43 6.15
C ARG A 106 22.01 9.36 6.21
N ALA A 107 21.40 9.14 7.38
CA ALA A 107 20.30 8.20 7.51
C ALA A 107 19.06 8.68 6.73
N ASP A 108 18.73 9.97 6.81
CA ASP A 108 17.61 10.54 6.07
C ASP A 108 17.85 10.53 4.56
N ARG A 109 19.08 10.83 4.09
CA ARG A 109 19.42 10.70 2.66
C ARG A 109 19.31 9.25 2.16
N ARG A 110 19.69 8.26 2.97
CA ARG A 110 19.50 6.84 2.61
C ARG A 110 18.02 6.50 2.49
N ARG A 111 17.21 6.89 3.48
CA ARG A 111 15.75 6.70 3.42
C ARG A 111 15.15 7.36 2.18
N ALA A 112 15.55 8.58 1.85
CA ALA A 112 15.09 9.28 0.64
C ALA A 112 15.51 8.57 -0.66
N ALA A 113 16.62 7.83 -0.67
CA ALA A 113 17.08 7.05 -1.84
C ALA A 113 16.39 5.68 -1.95
N GLU A 114 15.81 5.19 -0.86
CA GLU A 114 15.07 3.92 -0.80
C GLU A 114 13.56 4.09 -1.07
N MET A 115 13.06 5.33 -1.09
CA MET A 115 11.67 5.69 -1.46
C MET A 115 11.46 5.65 -2.96
#